data_AF-A0A7C4T1L5-F1
#
_entry.id   AF-A0A7C4T1L5-F1
#
_cell.length_a   1.000
_cell.length_b   1.000
_cell.length_c   1.000
_cell.angle_alpha   90.00
_cell.angle_beta   90.00
_cell.angle_gamma   90.00
#
_symmetry.space_group_name_H-M   'P 1'
#
loop_
_entity.id
_entity.type
_entity.pdbx_description
1 polymer ?
#
loop_
_entity_poly.entity_id
_entity_poly.type
_entity_poly.pdbx_seq_one_letter_code
_entity_poly.pdbx_strand_id
1 'polypeptide(L)'
;KDARRELIRLMKEMPLTIQAIRPLAEATITRGGVSLDEIEPTTMQSKLCPGLFFAGEVINADGPCGGYNLQIAWSTGALAGKQAGQFCKKV
;
A
#
# COMPACT_ATOMS: atom_id res chain seq x y z
N LYS A 1 -10.58 -21.62 43.49
CA LYS A 1 -9.28 -21.57 42.74
C LYS A 1 -9.54 -21.56 41.22
N ASP A 2 -10.58 -22.26 40.76
CA ASP A 2 -10.88 -22.41 39.33
C ASP A 2 -11.43 -21.13 38.68
N ALA A 3 -12.30 -20.39 39.36
CA ALA A 3 -12.76 -19.08 38.87
C ALA A 3 -11.61 -18.08 38.62
N ARG A 4 -10.57 -18.09 39.48
CA ARG A 4 -9.37 -17.25 39.29
C ARG A 4 -8.56 -17.70 38.07
N ARG A 5 -8.44 -19.02 37.84
CA ARG A 5 -7.73 -19.56 36.68
C ARG A 5 -8.48 -19.24 35.39
N GLU A 6 -9.80 -19.37 35.41
CA GLU A 6 -10.63 -19.06 34.25
C GLU A 6 -10.59 -17.57 33.91
N LEU A 7 -10.61 -16.69 34.92
CA LEU A 7 -10.42 -15.25 34.68
C LEU A 7 -9.07 -14.94 34.03
N ILE A 8 -7.97 -15.52 34.54
CA ILE A 8 -6.63 -15.35 33.95
C ILE A 8 -6.60 -15.85 32.51
N ARG A 9 -7.26 -16.98 32.23
CA ARG A 9 -7.36 -17.54 30.88
C ARG A 9 -8.08 -16.58 29.94
N LEU A 10 -9.27 -16.10 30.33
CA LEU A 10 -10.07 -15.18 29.52
C LEU A 10 -9.36 -13.84 29.29
N MET A 11 -8.62 -13.31 30.27
CA MET A 11 -7.85 -12.07 30.11
C MET A 11 -6.66 -12.20 29.16
N LYS A 12 -6.03 -13.39 29.11
CA LYS A 12 -4.85 -13.62 28.27
C LYS A 12 -5.19 -14.10 26.87
N GLU A 13 -6.27 -14.87 26.73
CA GLU A 13 -6.66 -15.49 25.47
C GLU A 13 -7.76 -14.70 24.75
N MET A 14 -8.66 -14.04 25.49
CA MET A 14 -9.80 -13.25 25.01
C MET A 14 -10.29 -13.71 23.62
N PRO A 15 -10.85 -14.93 23.50
CA PRO A 15 -11.20 -15.48 22.20
C PRO A 15 -12.33 -14.65 21.58
N LEU A 16 -12.03 -13.98 20.47
CA LEU A 16 -12.98 -13.20 19.68
C LEU A 16 -13.14 -13.85 18.31
N THR A 17 -14.39 -14.10 17.91
CA THR A 17 -14.71 -14.60 16.56
C THR A 17 -14.87 -13.42 15.61
N ILE A 18 -14.01 -13.31 14.60
CA ILE A 18 -14.12 -12.27 13.56
C ILE A 18 -15.34 -12.59 12.70
N GLN A 19 -16.30 -11.67 12.64
CA GLN A 19 -17.52 -11.83 11.84
C GLN A 19 -17.39 -11.26 10.43
N ALA A 20 -16.71 -10.13 10.28
CA ALA A 20 -16.52 -9.46 8.99
C ALA A 20 -15.38 -8.42 9.08
N ILE A 21 -14.87 -8.02 7.91
CA ILE A 21 -14.03 -6.83 7.77
C ILE A 21 -14.89 -5.58 7.55
N ARG A 22 -14.33 -4.41 7.85
CA ARG A 22 -14.99 -3.13 7.54
C ARG A 22 -14.97 -2.86 6.02
N PRO A 23 -15.90 -2.03 5.51
CA PRO A 23 -15.90 -1.61 4.10
C PRO A 23 -14.59 -0.92 3.70
N LEU A 24 -14.21 -1.02 2.42
CA LEU A 24 -13.02 -0.35 1.88
C LEU A 24 -13.07 1.17 2.06
N ALA A 25 -14.26 1.78 2.05
CA ALA A 25 -14.44 3.21 2.27
C ALA A 25 -13.98 3.70 3.67
N GLU A 26 -13.87 2.78 4.65
CA GLU A 26 -13.32 3.06 5.98
C GLU A 26 -11.84 2.69 6.10
N ALA A 27 -11.25 2.06 5.07
CA ALA A 27 -9.85 1.66 5.08
C ALA A 27 -8.94 2.88 4.92
N THR A 28 -7.83 2.88 5.64
CA THR A 28 -6.80 3.93 5.52
C THR A 28 -5.96 3.79 4.25
N ILE A 29 -5.87 2.57 3.72
CA ILE A 29 -5.11 2.24 2.51
C ILE A 29 -5.82 1.16 1.70
N THR A 30 -5.52 1.14 0.41
CA THR A 30 -5.96 0.12 -0.53
C THR A 30 -4.84 -0.87 -0.79
N ARG A 31 -5.16 -2.17 -0.74
CA ARG A 31 -4.26 -3.24 -1.18
C ARG A 31 -4.66 -3.68 -2.58
N GLY A 32 -3.73 -3.65 -3.53
CA GLY A 32 -4.00 -3.79 -4.96
C GLY A 32 -3.64 -2.53 -5.74
N GLY A 33 -3.95 -2.50 -7.03
CA GLY A 33 -3.64 -1.37 -7.92
C GLY A 33 -3.03 -1.81 -9.24
N VAL A 34 -2.35 -0.90 -9.92
CA VAL A 34 -1.61 -1.18 -11.16
C VAL A 34 -0.50 -2.18 -10.88
N SER A 35 -0.37 -3.21 -11.73
CA SER A 35 0.63 -4.25 -11.57
C SER A 35 2.05 -3.68 -11.63
N LEU A 36 2.89 -4.03 -10.65
CA LEU A 36 4.30 -3.65 -10.65
C LEU A 36 5.07 -4.29 -11.82
N ASP A 37 4.58 -5.41 -12.36
CA ASP A 37 5.19 -6.06 -13.52
C ASP A 37 5.06 -5.21 -14.79
N GLU A 38 4.07 -4.33 -14.84
CA GLU A 38 3.78 -3.44 -15.98
C GLU A 38 4.43 -2.04 -15.83
N ILE A 39 5.15 -1.81 -14.74
CA ILE A 39 5.82 -0.55 -14.43
C ILE A 39 7.33 -0.78 -14.48
N GLU A 40 8.06 0.11 -15.14
CA GLU A 40 9.52 0.13 -15.10
C GLU A 40 10.00 0.70 -13.75
N PRO A 41 10.61 -0.09 -12.85
CA PRO A 41 10.89 0.34 -11.48
C PRO A 41 11.84 1.54 -11.38
N THR A 42 12.73 1.71 -12.37
CA THR A 42 13.72 2.80 -12.38
C THR A 42 13.16 4.11 -12.91
N THR A 43 12.02 4.09 -13.59
CA THR A 43 11.43 5.28 -14.21
C THR A 43 10.00 5.58 -13.76
N MET A 44 9.33 4.59 -13.19
CA MET A 44 7.88 4.57 -12.93
C MET A 44 7.01 4.71 -14.18
N GLN A 45 7.60 4.50 -15.38
CA GLN A 45 6.87 4.55 -16.64
C GLN A 45 6.12 3.23 -16.88
N SER A 46 4.97 3.30 -17.55
CA SER A 46 4.28 2.12 -18.07
C SER A 46 5.16 1.44 -19.12
N LYS A 47 5.30 0.11 -19.01
CA LYS A 47 5.91 -0.72 -20.05
C LYS A 47 5.00 -0.89 -21.28
N LEU A 48 3.71 -0.60 -21.13
CA LEU A 48 2.69 -0.78 -22.17
C LEU A 48 2.39 0.52 -22.92
N CYS A 49 2.50 1.67 -22.25
CA CYS A 49 2.17 2.98 -22.82
C CYS A 49 3.30 3.99 -22.57
N PRO A 50 4.18 4.23 -23.58
CA PRO A 50 5.21 5.25 -23.48
C PRO A 50 4.61 6.63 -23.20
N GLY A 51 5.20 7.33 -22.23
CA GLY A 51 4.75 8.65 -21.76
C GLY A 51 3.74 8.62 -20.59
N LEU A 52 3.22 7.45 -20.22
CA LEU A 52 2.38 7.27 -19.03
C LEU A 52 3.23 6.84 -17.82
N PHE A 53 3.02 7.48 -16.67
CA PHE A 53 3.76 7.22 -15.43
C PHE A 53 2.79 7.02 -14.26
N PHE A 54 3.17 6.18 -13.30
CA PHE A 54 2.36 5.89 -12.12
C PHE A 54 3.14 6.13 -10.82
N ALA A 55 2.48 6.60 -9.77
CA ALA A 55 3.09 6.84 -8.47
C ALA A 55 2.03 6.87 -7.36
N GLY A 56 2.46 6.68 -6.12
CA GLY A 56 1.56 6.67 -4.96
C GLY A 56 0.69 5.42 -4.88
N GLU A 57 -0.41 5.52 -4.16
CA GLU A 57 -1.29 4.39 -3.81
C GLU A 57 -2.01 3.75 -5.00
N VAL A 58 -1.94 4.34 -6.19
CA VAL A 58 -2.54 3.75 -7.41
C VAL A 58 -1.79 2.50 -7.88
N ILE A 59 -0.51 2.36 -7.55
CA ILE A 59 0.29 1.17 -7.88
C ILE A 59 0.06 0.11 -6.81
N ASN A 60 0.26 -1.16 -7.16
CA ASN A 60 0.13 -2.28 -6.24
C ASN A 60 1.32 -2.36 -5.26
N ALA A 61 1.44 -1.35 -4.39
CA ALA A 61 2.45 -1.25 -3.35
C ALA A 61 1.84 -0.64 -2.08
N ASP A 62 1.81 -1.45 -1.02
CA ASP A 62 1.34 -1.06 0.30
C ASP A 62 2.34 -1.45 1.39
N GLY A 63 2.30 -0.74 2.52
CA GLY A 63 3.11 -1.01 3.70
C GLY A 63 2.30 -0.95 5.00
N PRO A 64 2.88 -1.40 6.13
CA PRO A 64 2.21 -1.33 7.42
C PRO A 64 1.97 0.14 7.86
N CYS A 65 1.14 0.33 8.89
CA CYS A 65 1.00 1.62 9.55
C CYS A 65 2.36 2.10 10.09
N GLY A 66 2.58 3.41 10.13
CA GLY A 66 3.85 4.01 10.59
C GLY A 66 4.59 4.84 9.54
N GLY A 67 3.92 5.28 8.47
CA GLY A 67 4.49 6.21 7.49
C GLY A 67 5.02 5.54 6.21
N TYR A 68 4.88 4.23 6.05
CA TYR A 68 5.41 3.50 4.89
C TYR A 68 4.68 3.81 3.58
N ASN A 69 3.35 3.84 3.57
CA ASN A 69 2.56 4.17 2.36
C ASN A 69 2.82 5.60 1.87
N LEU A 70 2.92 6.45 2.86
CA LEU A 70 3.40 7.80 2.78
C LEU A 70 4.80 7.82 2.09
N GLN A 71 5.79 7.07 2.61
CA GLN A 71 7.12 6.93 2.00
C GLN A 71 7.08 6.43 0.55
N ILE A 72 6.23 5.45 0.26
CA ILE A 72 6.00 4.94 -1.11
C ILE A 72 5.53 6.09 -2.01
N ALA A 73 4.57 6.90 -1.56
CA ALA A 73 4.05 8.02 -2.34
C ALA A 73 5.12 9.08 -2.65
N TRP A 74 5.96 9.47 -1.69
CA TRP A 74 7.02 10.46 -1.96
C TRP A 74 8.12 9.92 -2.85
N SER A 75 8.61 8.70 -2.59
CA SER A 75 9.69 8.11 -3.38
C SER A 75 9.27 7.87 -4.83
N THR A 76 8.09 7.30 -5.04
CA THR A 76 7.58 7.03 -6.40
C THR A 76 7.19 8.31 -7.12
N GLY A 77 6.54 9.25 -6.43
CA GLY A 77 6.14 10.54 -7.00
C GLY A 77 7.33 11.38 -7.45
N ALA A 78 8.39 11.47 -6.64
CA ALA A 78 9.60 12.18 -7.01
C ALA A 78 10.28 11.56 -8.24
N LEU A 79 10.35 10.23 -8.32
CA LEU A 79 10.95 9.52 -9.46
C LEU A 79 10.11 9.69 -10.73
N ALA A 80 8.81 9.41 -10.66
CA ALA A 80 7.88 9.55 -11.79
C ALA A 80 7.89 10.97 -12.36
N GLY A 81 7.81 11.99 -11.49
CA GLY A 81 7.83 13.39 -11.91
C GLY A 81 9.13 13.79 -12.61
N LYS A 82 10.28 13.37 -12.08
CA LYS A 82 11.60 13.62 -12.71
C LYS A 82 11.68 12.97 -14.09
N GLN A 83 11.19 11.74 -14.21
CA GLN A 83 11.29 10.94 -15.43
C GLN A 83 10.32 11.41 -16.50
N ALA A 84 9.10 11.78 -16.13
CA ALA A 84 8.14 12.44 -17.01
C ALA A 84 8.73 13.75 -17.57
N GLY A 85 9.33 14.60 -16.72
CA GLY A 85 9.99 15.83 -17.16
C GLY A 85 11.18 15.60 -18.11
N GLN A 86 11.91 14.51 -17.94
CA GLN A 86 12.99 14.11 -18.86
C GLN A 86 12.45 13.54 -20.18
N PHE A 87 11.35 12.78 -20.12
CA PHE A 87 10.70 12.21 -21.30
C PHE A 87 10.22 13.31 -22.24
N CYS A 88 9.53 14.35 -21.73
CA CYS A 88 9.05 15.48 -22.53
C CYS A 88 10.17 16.30 -23.21
N LYS A 89 11.43 16.19 -22.75
CA LYS A 89 12.57 16.87 -23.38
C LYS A 89 13.19 16.07 -24.53
N LYS A 90 12.88 14.77 -24.62
CA LYS A 90 13.40 13.84 -25.62
C LYS A 90 12.43 13.64 -26.78
N VAL A 91 11.15 13.92 -26.56
CA VAL A 91 10.10 14.00 -27.57
C VAL A 91 10.13 15.38 -28.20
#